data_AF-A0A085L9N0-F1
#
_entry.id   AF-A0A085L9N0-F1
#
_cell.length_a   1.000
_cell.length_b   1.000
_cell.length_c   1.000
_cell.angle_alpha   90.00
_cell.angle_beta   90.00
_cell.angle_gamma   90.00
#
_symmetry.space_group_name_H-M   'P 1'
#
loop_
_entity.id
_entity.type
_entity.pdbx_description
1 polymer ?
#
loop_
_entity_poly.entity_id
_entity_poly.type
_entity_poly.pdbx_seq_one_letter_code
_entity_poly.pdbx_strand_id
1 'polypeptide(L)'
;MRSKKLTLVTIFCLLALTLLFALPALAGEPSSVNAPEGYKVIPNTEKISKNGTEALLIQDSAPWGLNADEAVLNEFGIAYDMINSASLAAHNLSGYKFIMYASDQPTSYYQNIAANLAKIEAYVSGGGLLLAHSCVRGWNSGDWHGLNILPGNVAHLDYWDGWQYCSQAIHINDPAHGVVVGDGTFTLTDAYLSDWGWSTHGIFTDLVPDAKPLSPEINQVMISNEGDGGDGPTYIDYNYGNGKVLATMQTIEWGYSMIGHPEFLRNEVRFARQWEAEAPEWEYIFEDLRRGTELRINTGDKTFQFIRPGKEFPVKKATQMLVVDSSKQGTLKYDPFTKTWRINTSKLKLDPFLKAQVAMYRFSEKPGVIILIFHQDEELILSAIAIDEKIDFCLTLANDVQAMKAYMLIDKPGVENPPM
;
A
#
# COMPACT_ATOMS: atom_id res chain seq x y z
N MET A 1 88.61 33.59 1.60
CA MET A 1 88.26 32.25 2.12
C MET A 1 86.74 32.11 2.12
N ARG A 2 86.23 31.11 1.38
CA ARG A 2 84.95 30.35 1.48
C ARG A 2 83.89 30.84 2.52
N SER A 3 82.56 30.80 2.35
CA SER A 3 81.61 30.37 1.31
C SER A 3 80.21 30.27 1.97
N LYS A 4 79.13 30.74 1.29
CA LYS A 4 77.70 30.27 1.32
C LYS A 4 76.86 30.58 2.60
N LYS A 5 75.72 31.30 2.54
CA LYS A 5 74.35 31.08 1.95
C LYS A 5 73.36 30.40 2.93
N LEU A 6 72.07 30.81 2.82
CA LEU A 6 70.80 30.20 3.32
C LEU A 6 70.41 30.49 4.80
N THR A 7 69.17 30.79 5.22
CA THR A 7 67.85 31.06 4.60
C THR A 7 66.94 31.68 5.67
N LEU A 8 66.09 32.63 5.27
CA LEU A 8 64.88 33.08 5.96
C LEU A 8 63.80 31.98 5.86
N VAL A 9 63.07 31.61 6.93
CA VAL A 9 61.69 31.03 6.91
C VAL A 9 61.16 30.81 8.35
N THR A 10 60.01 31.45 8.65
CA THR A 10 58.97 31.21 9.70
C THR A 10 59.34 31.03 11.18
N ILE A 11 59.02 32.05 11.99
CA ILE A 11 58.48 31.89 13.36
C ILE A 11 57.31 32.87 13.51
N PHE A 12 56.11 32.42 13.14
CA PHE A 12 54.83 33.07 13.45
C PHE A 12 53.78 31.95 13.54
N CYS A 13 53.84 31.14 14.60
CA CYS A 13 52.78 30.19 14.96
C CYS A 13 53.11 29.57 16.32
N LEU A 14 52.84 30.29 17.42
CA LEU A 14 52.83 29.71 18.78
C LEU A 14 52.19 30.69 19.76
N LEU A 15 50.95 31.10 19.48
CA LEU A 15 50.07 31.81 20.43
C LEU A 15 48.63 31.83 19.92
N ALA A 16 48.09 30.66 19.60
CA ALA A 16 46.67 30.50 19.29
C ALA A 16 46.25 29.03 19.41
N LEU A 17 46.31 28.43 20.61
CA LEU A 17 45.48 27.26 20.90
C LEU A 17 45.50 26.91 22.40
N THR A 18 44.75 27.62 23.21
CA THR A 18 44.16 27.10 24.46
C THR A 18 43.07 28.07 24.96
N LEU A 19 42.10 28.40 24.10
CA LEU A 19 40.75 28.59 24.62
C LEU A 19 40.16 27.20 24.73
N LEU A 20 40.33 26.61 25.92
CA LEU A 20 39.55 25.47 26.36
C LEU A 20 38.09 25.97 26.39
N PHE A 21 37.34 25.74 25.31
CA PHE A 21 35.89 25.73 25.44
C PHE A 21 35.57 24.60 26.40
N ALA A 22 35.14 24.95 27.61
CA ALA A 22 34.34 24.05 28.41
C ALA A 22 33.09 23.75 27.56
N LEU A 23 33.14 22.65 26.82
CA LEU A 23 31.94 22.03 26.27
C LEU A 23 31.01 21.79 27.46
N PRO A 24 29.75 22.25 27.42
CA PRO A 24 28.78 21.74 28.37
C PRO A 24 28.67 20.24 28.11
N ALA A 25 29.19 19.44 29.02
CA ALA A 25 28.91 18.01 29.02
C ALA A 25 27.47 17.82 29.51
N LEU A 26 26.76 16.96 28.78
CA LEU A 26 25.39 16.44 29.00
C LEU A 26 24.22 17.35 28.58
N ALA A 27 24.07 17.57 27.28
CA ALA A 27 22.80 17.15 26.68
C ALA A 27 22.88 15.63 26.56
N GLY A 28 21.89 14.89 27.06
CA GLY A 28 21.86 13.43 26.91
C GLY A 28 21.89 13.03 25.42
N GLU A 29 22.31 11.81 25.12
CA GLU A 29 22.18 11.26 23.76
C GLU A 29 20.73 11.44 23.28
N PRO A 30 20.51 11.86 22.02
CA PRO A 30 19.19 12.14 21.51
C PRO A 30 18.34 10.87 21.55
N SER A 31 17.08 10.98 22.00
CA SER A 31 16.17 9.85 22.20
C SER A 31 14.89 10.05 21.40
N SER A 32 14.50 9.05 20.62
CA SER A 32 13.23 9.04 19.88
C SER A 32 12.02 8.85 20.82
N VAL A 33 12.22 8.31 22.02
CA VAL A 33 11.16 8.17 23.04
C VAL A 33 10.97 9.47 23.85
N ASN A 34 12.07 10.09 24.27
CA ASN A 34 12.01 11.24 25.19
C ASN A 34 12.17 12.57 24.45
N ALA A 35 11.09 13.33 24.37
CA ALA A 35 11.12 14.67 23.80
C ALA A 35 12.00 15.62 24.64
N PRO A 36 12.70 16.59 24.02
CA PRO A 36 13.43 17.61 24.74
C PRO A 36 12.48 18.46 25.59
N GLU A 37 13.00 18.99 26.70
CA GLU A 37 12.22 19.84 27.60
C GLU A 37 11.61 21.02 26.85
N GLY A 38 10.29 21.20 27.00
CA GLY A 38 9.55 22.28 26.33
C GLY A 38 9.17 21.99 24.88
N TYR A 39 9.38 20.77 24.37
CA TYR A 39 8.84 20.34 23.08
C TYR A 39 7.33 20.61 23.01
N LYS A 40 6.89 21.05 21.82
CA LYS A 40 5.49 21.23 21.48
C LYS A 40 5.24 20.58 20.14
N VAL A 41 4.17 19.81 20.06
CA VAL A 41 3.67 19.22 18.82
C VAL A 41 3.59 20.30 17.74
N ILE A 42 4.18 20.00 16.58
CA ILE A 42 4.15 20.88 15.41
C ILE A 42 3.07 20.35 14.46
N PRO A 43 1.86 20.94 14.45
CA PRO A 43 0.79 20.48 13.58
C PRO A 43 1.11 20.80 12.12
N ASN A 44 0.68 19.93 11.22
CA ASN A 44 0.81 20.18 9.79
C ASN A 44 -0.37 20.93 9.21
N THR A 45 -0.09 21.56 8.08
CA THR A 45 -1.11 22.17 7.23
C THR A 45 -1.27 21.32 6.00
N GLU A 46 -2.51 21.02 5.64
CA GLU A 46 -2.82 20.26 4.43
C GLU A 46 -2.26 20.94 3.18
N LYS A 47 -1.76 20.11 2.26
CA LYS A 47 -1.23 20.53 0.96
C LYS A 47 -1.95 19.71 -0.09
N ILE A 48 -2.92 20.32 -0.77
CA ILE A 48 -3.69 19.65 -1.83
C ILE A 48 -3.42 20.33 -3.18
N SER A 49 -2.88 19.54 -4.10
CA SER A 49 -2.68 19.90 -5.50
C SER A 49 -4.01 19.84 -6.25
N LYS A 50 -4.19 20.78 -7.19
CA LYS A 50 -5.33 20.75 -8.12
C LYS A 50 -5.11 19.84 -9.33
N ASN A 51 -3.87 19.37 -9.55
CA ASN A 51 -3.47 18.72 -10.80
C ASN A 51 -3.23 17.22 -10.66
N GLY A 52 -3.69 16.60 -9.57
CA GLY A 52 -3.34 15.22 -9.23
C GLY A 52 -1.87 15.10 -8.79
N THR A 53 -1.57 14.10 -7.98
CA THR A 53 -0.22 13.83 -7.45
C THR A 53 0.02 12.33 -7.39
N GLU A 54 1.28 11.95 -7.36
CA GLU A 54 1.70 10.55 -7.35
C GLU A 54 1.46 9.90 -5.99
N ALA A 55 1.74 10.63 -4.89
CA ALA A 55 1.64 10.10 -3.54
C ALA A 55 0.65 10.89 -2.65
N LEU A 56 0.15 10.22 -1.61
CA LEU A 56 -0.57 10.84 -0.51
C LEU A 56 0.18 10.60 0.80
N LEU A 57 0.57 11.66 1.48
CA LEU A 57 1.08 11.63 2.85
C LEU A 57 -0.05 11.95 3.82
N ILE A 58 -0.36 11.05 4.75
CA ILE A 58 -1.30 11.30 5.84
C ILE A 58 -0.48 11.63 7.08
N GLN A 59 -0.61 12.86 7.59
CA GLN A 59 0.25 13.36 8.67
C GLN A 59 -0.43 14.53 9.41
N ASP A 60 -0.76 14.36 10.69
CA ASP A 60 -1.38 15.39 11.54
C ASP A 60 -0.31 16.33 12.15
N SER A 61 0.86 15.80 12.49
CA SER A 61 1.99 16.54 13.05
C SER A 61 3.32 16.06 12.50
N ALA A 62 4.33 16.92 12.51
CA ALA A 62 5.68 16.54 12.10
C ALA A 62 6.24 15.45 13.06
N PRO A 63 6.62 14.25 12.57
CA PRO A 63 7.24 13.20 13.38
C PRO A 63 8.50 13.74 14.05
N TRP A 64 8.59 13.67 15.38
CA TRP A 64 9.68 14.26 16.16
C TRP A 64 9.94 15.77 15.90
N GLY A 65 8.95 16.50 15.37
CA GLY A 65 9.10 17.89 14.97
C GLY A 65 9.92 18.10 13.67
N LEU A 66 10.06 17.06 12.85
CA LEU A 66 10.92 17.01 11.67
C LEU A 66 10.11 16.70 10.40
N ASN A 67 10.67 17.02 9.24
CA ASN A 67 9.99 16.92 7.94
C ASN A 67 10.57 15.79 7.06
N ALA A 68 10.95 14.66 7.64
CA ALA A 68 11.64 13.57 6.93
C ALA A 68 10.88 13.07 5.69
N ASP A 69 9.59 12.78 5.85
CA ASP A 69 8.74 12.26 4.77
C ASP A 69 8.60 13.26 3.61
N GLU A 70 8.38 14.53 3.94
CA GLU A 70 8.35 15.60 2.94
C GLU A 70 9.70 15.77 2.24
N ALA A 71 10.79 15.70 3.01
CA ALA A 71 12.15 15.88 2.50
C ALA A 71 12.50 14.77 1.50
N VAL A 72 12.20 13.50 1.82
CA VAL A 72 12.49 12.38 0.91
C VAL A 72 11.61 12.42 -0.34
N LEU A 73 10.31 12.77 -0.22
CA LEU A 73 9.43 12.90 -1.38
C LEU A 73 9.90 14.01 -2.32
N ASN A 74 10.31 15.16 -1.76
CA ASN A 74 10.90 16.25 -2.53
C ASN A 74 12.26 15.87 -3.15
N GLU A 75 13.10 15.13 -2.43
CA GLU A 75 14.40 14.65 -2.90
C GLU A 75 14.25 13.79 -4.17
N PHE A 76 13.25 12.92 -4.22
CA PHE A 76 12.95 12.09 -5.38
C PHE A 76 12.09 12.76 -6.45
N GLY A 77 11.66 14.01 -6.22
CA GLY A 77 10.79 14.76 -7.14
C GLY A 77 9.39 14.16 -7.25
N ILE A 78 8.92 13.46 -6.22
CA ILE A 78 7.59 12.84 -6.18
C ILE A 78 6.59 13.94 -5.83
N ALA A 79 5.64 14.20 -6.71
CA ALA A 79 4.54 15.09 -6.41
C ALA A 79 3.60 14.41 -5.42
N TYR A 80 3.25 15.09 -4.32
CA TYR A 80 2.40 14.52 -3.28
C TYR A 80 1.37 15.52 -2.76
N ASP A 81 0.24 14.97 -2.32
CA ASP A 81 -0.69 15.66 -1.44
C ASP A 81 -0.37 15.30 0.02
N MET A 82 -0.63 16.22 0.94
CA MET A 82 -0.58 15.99 2.37
C MET A 82 -1.93 16.32 2.99
N ILE A 83 -2.50 15.36 3.72
CA ILE A 83 -3.76 15.56 4.45
C ILE A 83 -3.59 15.29 5.93
N ASN A 84 -4.43 15.95 6.73
CA ASN A 84 -4.67 15.50 8.09
C ASN A 84 -5.59 14.27 8.05
N SER A 85 -5.40 13.36 8.98
CA SER A 85 -6.19 12.14 9.16
C SER A 85 -7.70 12.42 9.26
N ALA A 86 -8.09 13.57 9.81
CA ALA A 86 -9.48 14.01 9.92
C ALA A 86 -10.17 14.19 8.55
N SER A 87 -9.41 14.47 7.49
CA SER A 87 -9.92 14.65 6.13
C SER A 87 -10.04 13.34 5.35
N LEU A 88 -9.49 12.23 5.87
CA LEU A 88 -9.41 10.93 5.19
C LEU A 88 -10.78 10.40 4.74
N ALA A 89 -11.82 10.61 5.54
CA ALA A 89 -13.17 10.14 5.22
C ALA A 89 -13.70 10.72 3.90
N ALA A 90 -13.44 12.01 3.65
CA ALA A 90 -13.89 12.72 2.44
C ALA A 90 -12.90 12.59 1.27
N HIS A 91 -11.63 12.29 1.55
CA HIS A 91 -10.57 12.34 0.56
C HIS A 91 -10.55 11.12 -0.38
N ASN A 92 -10.46 11.32 -1.68
CA ASN A 92 -10.45 10.19 -2.62
C ASN A 92 -9.04 9.58 -2.74
N LEU A 93 -8.92 8.25 -2.58
CA LEU A 93 -7.64 7.55 -2.60
C LEU A 93 -7.26 6.98 -3.97
N SER A 94 -8.19 6.90 -4.92
CA SER A 94 -8.04 6.14 -6.17
C SER A 94 -6.95 6.68 -7.11
N GLY A 95 -6.57 7.95 -6.97
CA GLY A 95 -5.61 8.62 -7.85
C GLY A 95 -4.14 8.46 -7.46
N TYR A 96 -3.84 7.90 -6.28
CA TYR A 96 -2.47 7.81 -5.76
C TYR A 96 -1.80 6.49 -6.09
N LYS A 97 -0.55 6.55 -6.53
CA LYS A 97 0.31 5.37 -6.74
C LYS A 97 0.65 4.68 -5.42
N PHE A 98 0.93 5.47 -4.39
CA PHE A 98 1.11 4.96 -3.03
C PHE A 98 0.59 5.96 -1.98
N ILE A 99 0.23 5.43 -0.82
CA ILE A 99 -0.11 6.19 0.38
C ILE A 99 0.97 5.96 1.42
N MET A 100 1.39 7.02 2.11
CA MET A 100 2.33 6.99 3.20
C MET A 100 1.65 7.47 4.49
N TYR A 101 1.74 6.66 5.55
CA TYR A 101 1.45 7.09 6.91
C TYR A 101 2.72 7.61 7.54
N ALA A 102 2.64 8.79 8.16
CA ALA A 102 3.69 9.25 9.06
C ALA A 102 3.58 8.56 10.42
N SER A 103 4.72 8.32 11.06
CA SER A 103 4.79 7.82 12.43
C SER A 103 4.81 8.95 13.46
N ASP A 104 4.95 8.62 14.76
CA ASP A 104 4.96 9.58 15.87
C ASP A 104 3.83 10.62 15.73
N GLN A 105 2.58 10.15 15.66
CA GLN A 105 1.40 11.00 15.51
C GLN A 105 0.61 11.08 16.83
N PRO A 106 -0.32 12.01 17.02
CA PRO A 106 -1.22 12.03 18.18
C PRO A 106 -2.22 10.87 18.14
N THR A 107 -2.77 10.41 19.27
CA THR A 107 -3.73 9.29 19.29
C THR A 107 -4.94 9.48 18.36
N SER A 108 -5.40 10.73 18.16
CA SER A 108 -6.51 11.03 17.23
C SER A 108 -6.22 10.62 15.79
N TYR A 109 -4.96 10.69 15.36
CA TYR A 109 -4.53 10.28 14.03
C TYR A 109 -4.84 8.80 13.79
N TYR A 110 -4.39 7.93 14.71
CA TYR A 110 -4.61 6.49 14.61
C TYR A 110 -6.09 6.11 14.73
N GLN A 111 -6.85 6.82 15.57
CA GLN A 111 -8.31 6.66 15.67
C GLN A 111 -9.02 6.98 14.34
N ASN A 112 -8.60 8.06 13.67
CA ASN A 112 -9.15 8.44 12.38
C ASN A 112 -8.79 7.45 11.28
N ILE A 113 -7.56 6.92 11.27
CA ILE A 113 -7.17 5.84 10.35
C ILE A 113 -8.01 4.59 10.60
N ALA A 114 -8.12 4.15 11.85
CA ALA A 114 -8.90 2.96 12.19
C ALA A 114 -10.38 3.10 11.82
N ALA A 115 -10.97 4.29 12.01
CA ALA A 115 -12.34 4.58 11.57
C ALA A 115 -12.53 4.52 10.05
N ASN A 116 -11.45 4.66 9.27
CA ASN A 116 -11.45 4.64 7.82
C ASN A 116 -10.73 3.42 7.23
N LEU A 117 -10.38 2.41 8.03
CA LEU A 117 -9.56 1.27 7.60
C LEU A 117 -10.15 0.58 6.36
N ALA A 118 -11.47 0.39 6.30
CA ALA A 118 -12.12 -0.24 5.14
C ALA A 118 -11.85 0.49 3.81
N LYS A 119 -11.62 1.81 3.85
CA LYS A 119 -11.29 2.62 2.69
C LYS A 119 -9.84 2.41 2.25
N ILE A 120 -8.92 2.29 3.21
CA ILE A 120 -7.52 1.94 2.96
C ILE A 120 -7.42 0.50 2.44
N GLU A 121 -8.15 -0.45 3.05
CA GLU A 121 -8.20 -1.83 2.58
C GLU A 121 -8.73 -1.93 1.15
N ALA A 122 -9.74 -1.13 0.79
CA ALA A 122 -10.25 -1.07 -0.59
C ALA A 122 -9.18 -0.52 -1.56
N TYR A 123 -8.42 0.50 -1.15
CA TYR A 123 -7.32 1.05 -1.93
C TYR A 123 -6.21 0.01 -2.15
N VAL A 124 -5.69 -0.60 -1.08
CA VAL A 124 -4.61 -1.59 -1.18
C VAL A 124 -5.09 -2.83 -1.94
N SER A 125 -6.27 -3.38 -1.61
CA SER A 125 -6.81 -4.53 -2.35
C SER A 125 -7.09 -4.27 -3.83
N GLY A 126 -7.21 -3.01 -4.22
CA GLY A 126 -7.32 -2.57 -5.61
C GLY A 126 -5.99 -2.47 -6.36
N GLY A 127 -4.83 -2.70 -5.72
CA GLY A 127 -3.50 -2.57 -6.33
C GLY A 127 -2.63 -1.46 -5.75
N GLY A 128 -3.16 -0.66 -4.82
CA GLY A 128 -2.41 0.41 -4.17
C GLY A 128 -1.28 -0.11 -3.28
N LEU A 129 -0.23 0.70 -3.11
CA LEU A 129 0.83 0.47 -2.13
C LEU A 129 0.60 1.33 -0.89
N LEU A 130 0.68 0.71 0.29
CA LEU A 130 0.70 1.42 1.57
C LEU A 130 2.10 1.32 2.19
N LEU A 131 2.72 2.47 2.44
CA LEU A 131 3.88 2.62 3.32
C LEU A 131 3.38 3.05 4.70
N ALA A 132 3.40 2.16 5.67
CA ALA A 132 2.84 2.41 6.99
C ALA A 132 3.93 2.56 8.06
N HIS A 133 4.39 3.79 8.27
CA HIS A 133 5.25 4.09 9.42
C HIS A 133 4.37 4.09 10.68
N SER A 134 4.49 3.02 11.46
CA SER A 134 3.55 2.66 12.53
C SER A 134 4.15 2.80 13.92
N CYS A 135 5.33 3.43 14.03
CA CYS A 135 5.97 3.74 15.30
C CYS A 135 5.05 4.59 16.20
N VAL A 136 5.00 4.25 17.50
CA VAL A 136 4.13 4.85 18.52
C VAL A 136 4.94 5.45 19.66
N ARG A 137 4.31 6.29 20.50
CA ARG A 137 4.85 6.80 21.75
C ARG A 137 6.21 7.50 21.61
N GLY A 138 6.44 8.13 20.46
CA GLY A 138 7.49 9.13 20.29
C GLY A 138 7.12 10.46 20.93
N TRP A 139 7.63 11.56 20.39
CA TRP A 139 7.46 12.89 20.98
C TRP A 139 6.01 13.40 20.94
N ASN A 140 5.19 12.93 20.01
CA ASN A 140 3.77 13.26 19.91
C ASN A 140 2.86 12.30 20.70
N SER A 141 3.46 11.27 21.35
CA SER A 141 2.84 10.42 22.37
C SER A 141 1.61 9.60 21.95
N GLY A 142 1.25 9.53 20.67
CA GLY A 142 0.12 8.71 20.24
C GLY A 142 0.42 7.21 20.26
N ASP A 143 -0.65 6.44 20.28
CA ASP A 143 -0.64 4.99 20.41
C ASP A 143 -1.86 4.45 19.68
N TRP A 144 -1.71 3.29 19.04
CA TRP A 144 -2.76 2.59 18.33
C TRP A 144 -3.09 1.21 18.94
N HIS A 145 -2.70 0.96 20.20
CA HIS A 145 -3.03 -0.28 20.89
C HIS A 145 -4.56 -0.52 20.89
N GLY A 146 -4.97 -1.69 20.40
CA GLY A 146 -6.38 -2.06 20.27
C GLY A 146 -7.12 -1.39 19.10
N LEU A 147 -6.41 -0.68 18.21
CA LEU A 147 -6.93 -0.15 16.96
C LEU A 147 -6.35 -0.94 15.78
N ASN A 148 -7.16 -1.12 14.74
CA ASN A 148 -6.67 -1.69 13.49
C ASN A 148 -6.37 -0.54 12.52
N ILE A 149 -5.10 -0.30 12.24
CA ILE A 149 -4.66 0.74 11.28
C ILE A 149 -4.06 0.14 10.00
N LEU A 150 -3.79 -1.16 10.01
CA LEU A 150 -3.21 -1.91 8.90
C LEU A 150 -4.23 -2.88 8.29
N PRO A 151 -4.23 -3.06 6.95
CA PRO A 151 -5.03 -4.08 6.28
C PRO A 151 -4.80 -5.48 6.85
N GLY A 152 -5.85 -6.28 6.96
CA GLY A 152 -5.72 -7.67 7.40
C GLY A 152 -5.62 -7.87 8.92
N ASN A 153 -5.86 -6.83 9.72
CA ASN A 153 -5.83 -6.84 11.18
C ASN A 153 -4.44 -7.15 11.79
N VAL A 154 -3.37 -6.71 11.13
CA VAL A 154 -2.04 -6.73 11.75
C VAL A 154 -2.06 -5.81 12.97
N ALA A 155 -1.57 -6.33 14.10
CA ALA A 155 -1.48 -5.61 15.37
C ALA A 155 -0.02 -5.30 15.72
N HIS A 156 0.20 -4.60 16.84
CA HIS A 156 1.52 -4.44 17.43
C HIS A 156 1.53 -4.68 18.93
N LEU A 157 2.75 -4.86 19.44
CA LEU A 157 3.10 -4.70 20.84
C LEU A 157 4.20 -3.65 20.96
N ASP A 158 3.94 -2.60 21.72
CA ASP A 158 4.92 -1.61 22.18
C ASP A 158 5.16 -1.73 23.70
N TYR A 159 4.17 -2.29 24.42
CA TYR A 159 4.23 -2.53 25.85
C TYR A 159 3.36 -3.73 26.27
N TRP A 160 3.94 -4.68 27.00
CA TRP A 160 3.21 -5.83 27.57
C TRP A 160 3.80 -6.26 28.91
N ASP A 161 2.94 -6.47 29.91
CA ASP A 161 3.30 -7.02 31.23
C ASP A 161 4.51 -6.34 31.91
N GLY A 162 4.60 -5.01 31.81
CA GLY A 162 5.70 -4.24 32.41
C GLY A 162 6.91 -3.99 31.49
N TRP A 163 6.96 -4.64 30.33
CA TRP A 163 8.09 -4.58 29.39
C TRP A 163 7.80 -3.65 28.21
N GLN A 164 8.77 -2.80 27.90
CA GLN A 164 8.74 -1.91 26.74
C GLN A 164 9.42 -2.64 25.57
N TYR A 165 8.74 -2.74 24.43
CA TYR A 165 9.25 -3.39 23.20
C TYR A 165 10.02 -2.39 22.32
N CYS A 166 10.52 -1.30 22.91
CA CYS A 166 11.45 -0.41 22.24
C CYS A 166 12.82 -1.08 22.23
N SER A 167 13.50 -1.07 21.09
CA SER A 167 14.77 -1.78 20.93
C SER A 167 15.76 -0.97 20.11
N GLN A 168 17.04 -1.14 20.43
CA GLN A 168 18.19 -0.61 19.70
C GLN A 168 18.77 -1.61 18.71
N ALA A 169 18.50 -2.91 18.86
CA ALA A 169 19.16 -3.95 18.07
C ALA A 169 18.20 -4.44 16.97
N ILE A 170 18.57 -4.15 15.72
CA ILE A 170 17.81 -4.58 14.54
C ILE A 170 18.63 -5.58 13.73
N HIS A 171 18.01 -6.71 13.42
CA HIS A 171 18.54 -7.72 12.52
C HIS A 171 17.72 -7.79 11.23
N ILE A 172 18.43 -7.77 10.10
CA ILE A 172 17.84 -7.99 8.78
C ILE A 172 17.63 -9.48 8.57
N ASN A 173 16.37 -9.89 8.53
CA ASN A 173 15.96 -11.28 8.35
C ASN A 173 15.82 -11.65 6.85
N ASP A 174 15.42 -10.71 6.00
CA ASP A 174 15.41 -10.86 4.54
C ASP A 174 16.41 -9.91 3.86
N PRO A 175 17.68 -10.32 3.69
CA PRO A 175 18.71 -9.47 3.12
C PRO A 175 18.56 -9.20 1.63
N ALA A 176 17.69 -9.94 0.93
CA ALA A 176 17.42 -9.75 -0.50
C ALA A 176 16.25 -8.79 -0.76
N HIS A 177 15.50 -8.41 0.27
CA HIS A 177 14.34 -7.56 0.15
C HIS A 177 14.69 -6.20 -0.48
N GLY A 178 13.82 -5.68 -1.35
CA GLY A 178 14.06 -4.44 -2.11
C GLY A 178 14.38 -3.21 -1.25
N VAL A 179 13.77 -3.11 -0.06
CA VAL A 179 14.06 -2.04 0.91
C VAL A 179 15.45 -2.19 1.56
N VAL A 180 15.96 -3.42 1.67
CA VAL A 180 17.31 -3.68 2.19
C VAL A 180 18.36 -3.38 1.14
N VAL A 181 18.19 -3.89 -0.08
CA VAL A 181 19.19 -3.72 -1.15
C VAL A 181 19.13 -2.36 -1.85
N GLY A 182 17.98 -1.67 -1.75
CA GLY A 182 17.72 -0.42 -2.45
C GLY A 182 17.75 -0.59 -3.97
N ASP A 183 18.30 0.40 -4.67
CA ASP A 183 18.61 0.35 -6.11
C ASP A 183 20.05 -0.14 -6.38
N GLY A 184 20.69 -0.74 -5.38
CA GLY A 184 22.10 -1.14 -5.42
C GLY A 184 23.09 -0.01 -5.08
N THR A 185 22.63 1.21 -4.77
CA THR A 185 23.51 2.30 -4.32
C THR A 185 23.89 2.19 -2.85
N PHE A 186 22.99 1.69 -2.00
CA PHE A 186 23.24 1.45 -0.59
C PHE A 186 22.45 0.25 -0.09
N THR A 187 23.15 -0.73 0.47
CA THR A 187 22.55 -1.90 1.12
C THR A 187 22.54 -1.69 2.64
N LEU A 188 21.35 -1.80 3.24
CA LEU A 188 21.19 -1.69 4.68
C LEU A 188 21.94 -2.83 5.39
N THR A 189 22.42 -2.55 6.60
CA THR A 189 23.07 -3.53 7.47
C THR A 189 22.46 -3.43 8.87
N ASP A 190 22.54 -4.50 9.66
CA ASP A 190 22.10 -4.51 11.05
C ASP A 190 22.66 -3.32 11.85
N ALA A 191 23.97 -3.06 11.71
CA ALA A 191 24.64 -1.94 12.36
C ALA A 191 24.15 -0.57 11.89
N TYR A 192 23.68 -0.45 10.64
CA TYR A 192 23.10 0.79 10.13
C TYR A 192 21.76 1.09 10.80
N LEU A 193 20.98 0.05 11.11
CA LEU A 193 19.62 0.15 11.65
C LEU A 193 19.58 0.16 13.18
N SER A 194 20.73 -0.03 13.83
CA SER A 194 20.84 -0.17 15.28
C SER A 194 21.37 1.10 15.96
N ASP A 195 21.14 1.19 17.27
CA ASP A 195 21.65 2.25 18.15
C ASP A 195 21.18 3.68 17.81
N TRP A 196 19.92 3.84 17.38
CA TRP A 196 19.35 5.15 17.01
C TRP A 196 18.80 5.94 18.20
N GLY A 197 19.03 5.51 19.44
CA GLY A 197 18.34 6.09 20.58
C GLY A 197 16.86 5.67 20.62
N TRP A 198 16.65 4.38 20.34
CA TRP A 198 15.45 3.54 20.19
C TRP A 198 15.06 3.36 18.72
N SER A 199 15.81 2.50 18.02
CA SER A 199 15.64 2.18 16.60
C SER A 199 14.26 1.65 16.22
N THR A 200 13.56 0.99 17.15
CA THR A 200 12.15 0.61 17.02
C THR A 200 11.39 0.89 18.30
N HIS A 201 10.09 1.17 18.18
CA HIS A 201 9.19 1.38 19.32
C HIS A 201 8.19 0.23 19.53
N GLY A 202 8.40 -0.89 18.86
CA GLY A 202 7.59 -2.08 19.07
C GLY A 202 7.86 -3.15 18.03
N ILE A 203 7.04 -4.19 18.08
CA ILE A 203 7.03 -5.30 17.13
C ILE A 203 5.61 -5.51 16.61
N PHE A 204 5.49 -6.04 15.40
CA PHE A 204 4.21 -6.47 14.85
C PHE A 204 3.81 -7.83 15.39
N THR A 205 2.51 -8.00 15.63
CA THR A 205 1.89 -9.23 16.12
C THR A 205 0.65 -9.58 15.31
N ASP A 206 0.01 -10.70 15.66
CA ASP A 206 -1.17 -11.22 14.95
C ASP A 206 -0.90 -11.44 13.46
N LEU A 207 0.31 -11.92 13.18
CA LEU A 207 0.82 -12.14 11.82
C LEU A 207 0.26 -13.41 11.15
N VAL A 208 -0.59 -14.16 11.85
CA VAL A 208 -1.23 -15.41 11.39
C VAL A 208 -2.72 -15.34 11.74
N PRO A 209 -3.65 -15.69 10.83
CA PRO A 209 -5.08 -15.61 11.12
C PRO A 209 -5.49 -16.74 12.06
N ASP A 210 -6.04 -16.35 13.20
CA ASP A 210 -7.15 -17.14 13.73
C ASP A 210 -8.37 -16.94 12.81
N ALA A 211 -8.68 -18.00 12.04
CA ALA A 211 -9.99 -18.33 11.48
C ALA A 211 -10.53 -17.58 10.23
N LYS A 212 -9.72 -16.89 9.41
CA LYS A 212 -10.14 -16.48 8.05
C LYS A 212 -9.13 -16.90 6.97
N PRO A 213 -9.56 -17.59 5.89
CA PRO A 213 -8.69 -18.01 4.78
C PRO A 213 -8.27 -16.85 3.85
N LEU A 214 -8.01 -15.67 4.41
CA LEU A 214 -7.69 -14.43 3.70
C LEU A 214 -6.45 -13.72 4.25
N SER A 215 -5.73 -14.27 5.24
CA SER A 215 -4.49 -13.60 5.64
C SER A 215 -3.40 -13.83 4.61
N PRO A 216 -2.67 -12.77 4.27
CA PRO A 216 -1.54 -12.88 3.39
C PRO A 216 -0.38 -13.57 4.07
N GLU A 217 0.49 -14.20 3.28
CA GLU A 217 1.81 -14.59 3.76
C GLU A 217 2.57 -13.31 4.10
N ILE A 218 2.80 -13.09 5.40
CA ILE A 218 3.55 -11.94 5.90
C ILE A 218 5.03 -12.30 5.92
N ASN A 219 5.82 -11.53 5.19
CA ASN A 219 7.27 -11.60 5.23
C ASN A 219 7.80 -10.67 6.34
N GLN A 220 8.70 -11.20 7.17
CA GLN A 220 9.34 -10.47 8.24
C GLN A 220 10.72 -10.04 7.75
N VAL A 221 10.83 -8.80 7.27
CA VAL A 221 12.04 -8.29 6.62
C VAL A 221 13.11 -7.96 7.64
N MET A 222 12.71 -7.33 8.75
CA MET A 222 13.59 -6.94 9.84
C MET A 222 12.93 -7.32 11.17
N ILE A 223 13.77 -7.75 12.12
CA ILE A 223 13.35 -8.11 13.47
C ILE A 223 14.19 -7.38 14.50
N SER A 224 13.60 -7.08 15.65
CA SER A 224 14.35 -6.76 16.86
C SER A 224 14.98 -8.03 17.43
N ASN A 225 16.21 -7.93 17.93
CA ASN A 225 16.97 -9.05 18.49
C ASN A 225 17.73 -8.73 19.79
N GLU A 226 17.16 -7.88 20.66
CA GLU A 226 17.77 -7.53 21.95
C GLU A 226 17.85 -8.69 22.96
N GLY A 227 17.05 -9.75 22.79
CA GLY A 227 17.13 -10.97 23.60
C GLY A 227 16.54 -10.86 25.01
N ASP A 228 15.87 -9.76 25.35
CA ASP A 228 15.31 -9.46 26.69
C ASP A 228 13.77 -9.26 26.69
N GLY A 229 13.09 -9.64 25.60
CA GLY A 229 11.64 -9.60 25.50
C GLY A 229 11.11 -8.65 24.43
N GLY A 230 11.97 -7.83 23.82
CA GLY A 230 11.66 -6.97 22.67
C GLY A 230 11.79 -7.65 21.30
N ASP A 231 11.96 -8.98 21.25
CA ASP A 231 12.23 -9.70 20.00
C ASP A 231 10.97 -9.89 19.15
N GLY A 232 11.06 -9.56 17.86
CA GLY A 232 9.96 -9.73 16.92
C GLY A 232 10.03 -8.82 15.71
N PRO A 233 9.08 -8.93 14.77
CA PRO A 233 9.15 -8.23 13.49
C PRO A 233 8.97 -6.73 13.65
N THR A 234 9.94 -5.96 13.16
CA THR A 234 9.94 -4.49 13.22
C THR A 234 9.72 -3.88 11.84
N TYR A 235 9.96 -4.65 10.78
CA TYR A 235 9.57 -4.34 9.41
C TYR A 235 8.96 -5.57 8.76
N ILE A 236 7.76 -5.41 8.21
CA ILE A 236 7.05 -6.47 7.51
C ILE A 236 6.59 -5.99 6.15
N ASP A 237 6.47 -6.93 5.21
CA ASP A 237 5.74 -6.71 3.97
C ASP A 237 4.76 -7.84 3.70
N TYR A 238 3.66 -7.52 3.03
CA TYR A 238 2.66 -8.50 2.64
C TYR A 238 1.77 -7.98 1.52
N ASN A 239 1.27 -8.89 0.70
CA ASN A 239 0.25 -8.55 -0.29
C ASN A 239 -1.11 -8.43 0.40
N TYR A 240 -1.98 -7.54 -0.06
CA TYR A 240 -3.37 -7.51 0.42
C TYR A 240 -4.26 -7.24 -0.79
N GLY A 241 -5.00 -8.26 -1.24
CA GLY A 241 -5.57 -8.26 -2.58
C GLY A 241 -4.47 -8.11 -3.63
N ASN A 242 -4.66 -7.19 -4.58
CA ASN A 242 -3.69 -6.94 -5.66
C ASN A 242 -2.58 -5.95 -5.28
N GLY A 243 -2.67 -5.32 -4.11
CA GLY A 243 -1.70 -4.35 -3.63
C GLY A 243 -0.74 -4.93 -2.60
N LYS A 244 0.04 -4.04 -2.01
CA LYS A 244 1.05 -4.40 -1.01
C LYS A 244 1.03 -3.42 0.15
N VAL A 245 1.36 -3.94 1.33
CA VAL A 245 1.65 -3.15 2.52
C VAL A 245 3.11 -3.37 2.88
N LEU A 246 3.82 -2.27 3.08
CA LEU A 246 5.10 -2.19 3.77
C LEU A 246 4.84 -1.49 5.09
N ALA A 247 5.15 -2.11 6.22
CA ALA A 247 4.89 -1.53 7.53
C ALA A 247 6.13 -1.62 8.41
N THR A 248 6.40 -0.55 9.15
CA THR A 248 7.52 -0.49 10.09
C THR A 248 7.13 0.05 11.45
N MET A 249 7.66 -0.57 12.52
CA MET A 249 7.68 -0.03 13.88
C MET A 249 8.97 0.76 14.18
N GLN A 250 9.93 0.74 13.24
CA GLN A 250 11.18 1.46 13.36
C GLN A 250 10.98 2.97 13.25
N THR A 251 11.85 3.73 13.91
CA THR A 251 11.80 5.20 13.91
C THR A 251 12.44 5.75 12.63
N ILE A 252 11.86 5.44 11.47
CA ILE A 252 12.47 5.67 10.16
C ILE A 252 12.69 7.17 9.87
N GLU A 253 11.76 8.03 10.27
CA GLU A 253 11.86 9.49 10.11
C GLU A 253 12.92 10.11 11.04
N TRP A 254 13.05 9.55 12.25
CA TRP A 254 14.11 9.89 13.21
C TRP A 254 15.49 9.48 12.70
N GLY A 255 15.61 8.26 12.17
CA GLY A 255 16.82 7.77 11.52
C GLY A 255 17.27 8.69 10.39
N TYR A 256 16.33 9.09 9.53
CA TYR A 256 16.61 10.04 8.44
C TYR A 256 17.13 11.39 8.93
N SER A 257 16.43 12.01 9.89
CA SER A 257 16.64 13.43 10.21
C SER A 257 17.62 13.68 11.36
N MET A 258 17.57 12.87 12.42
CA MET A 258 18.33 13.09 13.66
C MET A 258 19.62 12.30 13.70
N ILE A 259 19.57 11.04 13.27
CA ILE A 259 20.75 10.16 13.27
C ILE A 259 21.62 10.39 12.04
N GLY A 260 21.04 10.89 10.94
CA GLY A 260 21.74 11.06 9.67
C GLY A 260 21.88 9.74 8.90
N HIS A 261 20.92 8.84 9.09
CA HIS A 261 20.80 7.54 8.43
C HIS A 261 19.60 7.54 7.45
N PRO A 262 19.68 8.29 6.32
CA PRO A 262 18.54 8.49 5.42
C PRO A 262 18.23 7.31 4.50
N GLU A 263 19.15 6.36 4.34
CA GLU A 263 19.04 5.33 3.29
C GLU A 263 17.92 4.33 3.54
N PHE A 264 17.50 4.15 4.79
CA PHE A 264 16.34 3.31 5.07
C PHE A 264 15.06 3.89 4.47
N LEU A 265 14.73 5.15 4.79
CA LEU A 265 13.59 5.86 4.21
C LEU A 265 13.74 6.02 2.68
N ARG A 266 14.95 6.33 2.20
CA ARG A 266 15.19 6.44 0.75
C ARG A 266 14.94 5.14 0.02
N ASN A 267 15.39 4.00 0.56
CA ASN A 267 15.17 2.70 -0.07
C ASN A 267 13.69 2.33 -0.10
N GLU A 268 12.94 2.64 0.94
CA GLU A 268 11.48 2.44 0.95
C GLU A 268 10.77 3.30 -0.09
N VAL A 269 11.11 4.59 -0.21
CA VAL A 269 10.55 5.47 -1.24
C VAL A 269 10.98 5.06 -2.66
N ARG A 270 12.22 4.60 -2.85
CA ARG A 270 12.69 4.02 -4.13
C ARG A 270 11.86 2.80 -4.50
N PHE A 271 11.60 1.90 -3.55
CA PHE A 271 10.74 0.74 -3.74
C PHE A 271 9.34 1.18 -4.17
N ALA A 272 8.74 2.14 -3.45
CA ALA A 272 7.40 2.64 -3.77
C ALA A 272 7.29 3.28 -5.15
N ARG A 273 8.33 3.99 -5.59
CA ARG A 273 8.38 4.57 -6.93
C ARG A 273 8.43 3.51 -8.03
N GLN A 274 9.07 2.38 -7.76
CA GLN A 274 9.18 1.25 -8.67
C GLN A 274 8.00 0.28 -8.58
N TRP A 275 7.18 0.38 -7.52
CA TRP A 275 6.02 -0.46 -7.35
C TRP A 275 5.08 -0.33 -8.54
N GLU A 276 4.77 -1.47 -9.13
CA GLU A 276 3.66 -1.65 -10.03
C GLU A 276 2.94 -2.88 -9.48
N ALA A 277 1.62 -2.79 -9.30
CA ALA A 277 0.85 -3.96 -8.91
C ALA A 277 1.12 -5.07 -9.94
N GLU A 278 1.34 -6.30 -9.46
CA GLU A 278 1.45 -7.43 -10.37
C GLU A 278 0.21 -7.45 -11.26
N ALA A 279 0.43 -7.54 -12.57
CA ALA A 279 -0.68 -7.67 -13.50
C ALA A 279 -1.44 -8.95 -13.11
N PRO A 280 -2.74 -8.86 -12.82
CA PRO A 280 -3.48 -10.04 -12.40
C PRO A 280 -3.45 -11.08 -13.53
N GLU A 281 -3.29 -12.33 -13.15
CA GLU A 281 -3.50 -13.45 -14.07
C GLU A 281 -4.96 -13.43 -14.53
N TRP A 282 -5.19 -13.38 -15.83
CA TRP A 282 -6.52 -13.28 -16.41
C TRP A 282 -7.05 -14.67 -16.76
N GLU A 283 -8.16 -15.05 -16.13
CA GLU A 283 -8.84 -16.32 -16.42
C GLU A 283 -9.59 -16.26 -17.75
N TYR A 284 -10.15 -15.10 -18.07
CA TYR A 284 -10.88 -14.86 -19.30
C TYR A 284 -10.45 -13.56 -19.96
N ILE A 285 -10.26 -13.59 -21.28
CA ILE A 285 -9.97 -12.43 -22.10
C ILE A 285 -10.93 -12.48 -23.29
N PHE A 286 -11.74 -11.43 -23.45
CA PHE A 286 -12.67 -11.29 -24.56
C PHE A 286 -12.31 -10.06 -25.37
N GLU A 287 -12.27 -10.20 -26.69
CA GLU A 287 -11.82 -9.15 -27.60
C GLU A 287 -12.88 -8.80 -28.66
N ASP A 288 -13.06 -7.51 -28.92
CA ASP A 288 -13.79 -7.03 -30.09
C ASP A 288 -12.84 -6.20 -30.96
N LEU A 289 -12.10 -6.89 -31.82
CA LEU A 289 -11.12 -6.31 -32.74
C LEU A 289 -11.70 -5.22 -33.65
N ARG A 290 -13.02 -5.24 -33.92
CA ARG A 290 -13.67 -4.22 -34.76
C ARG A 290 -13.82 -2.89 -34.02
N ARG A 291 -14.00 -2.95 -32.71
CA ARG A 291 -14.17 -1.77 -31.84
C ARG A 291 -12.91 -1.42 -31.06
N GLY A 292 -11.90 -2.31 -31.07
CA GLY A 292 -10.66 -2.16 -30.31
C GLY A 292 -10.92 -2.17 -28.80
N THR A 293 -11.90 -2.94 -28.36
CA THR A 293 -12.27 -3.09 -26.95
C THR A 293 -11.97 -4.49 -26.45
N GLU A 294 -11.53 -4.61 -25.22
CA GLU A 294 -11.18 -5.87 -24.59
C GLU A 294 -11.68 -5.87 -23.13
N LEU A 295 -12.13 -7.03 -22.66
CA LEU A 295 -12.51 -7.25 -21.26
C LEU A 295 -11.73 -8.46 -20.75
N ARG A 296 -10.93 -8.23 -19.71
CA ARG A 296 -10.21 -9.26 -18.98
C ARG A 296 -10.88 -9.50 -17.64
N ILE A 297 -10.96 -10.75 -17.20
CA ILE A 297 -11.70 -11.15 -16.00
C ILE A 297 -10.87 -12.17 -15.21
N ASN A 298 -10.79 -11.98 -13.90
CA ASN A 298 -10.33 -12.99 -12.95
C ASN A 298 -11.46 -13.24 -11.94
N THR A 299 -11.99 -14.47 -11.92
CA THR A 299 -13.15 -14.76 -11.07
C THR A 299 -12.78 -15.09 -9.61
N GLY A 300 -11.53 -15.47 -9.36
CA GLY A 300 -11.00 -15.72 -8.01
C GLY A 300 -10.99 -14.43 -7.18
N ASP A 301 -10.40 -13.37 -7.72
CA ASP A 301 -10.26 -12.07 -7.06
C ASP A 301 -11.44 -11.14 -7.31
N LYS A 302 -12.35 -11.54 -8.21
CA LYS A 302 -13.49 -10.75 -8.69
C LYS A 302 -13.06 -9.41 -9.29
N THR A 303 -11.95 -9.44 -10.00
CA THR A 303 -11.36 -8.29 -10.66
C THR A 303 -11.59 -8.37 -12.17
N PHE A 304 -11.57 -7.21 -12.81
CA PHE A 304 -11.66 -7.10 -14.26
C PHE A 304 -10.81 -5.92 -14.74
N GLN A 305 -10.47 -5.94 -16.01
CA GLN A 305 -9.89 -4.80 -16.71
C GLN A 305 -10.63 -4.58 -18.02
N PHE A 306 -11.10 -3.35 -18.25
CA PHE A 306 -11.69 -2.96 -19.51
C PHE A 306 -10.71 -2.09 -20.29
N ILE A 307 -10.52 -2.40 -21.55
CA ILE A 307 -9.61 -1.68 -22.46
C ILE A 307 -10.44 -1.17 -23.63
N ARG A 308 -10.14 0.06 -24.06
CA ARG A 308 -10.76 0.70 -25.22
C ARG A 308 -9.70 1.37 -26.09
N PRO A 309 -10.06 1.84 -27.30
CA PRO A 309 -9.11 2.59 -28.12
C PRO A 309 -8.59 3.82 -27.37
N GLY A 310 -7.28 3.86 -27.15
CA GLY A 310 -6.57 4.98 -26.52
C GLY A 310 -6.81 5.15 -25.02
N LYS A 311 -7.32 4.13 -24.30
CA LYS A 311 -7.33 4.11 -22.83
C LYS A 311 -7.44 2.68 -22.30
N GLU A 312 -6.52 2.32 -21.43
CA GLU A 312 -6.62 1.16 -20.56
C GLU A 312 -7.15 1.64 -19.22
N PHE A 313 -8.28 1.11 -18.77
CA PHE A 313 -8.72 1.37 -17.40
C PHE A 313 -7.83 0.56 -16.44
N PRO A 314 -7.57 1.05 -15.22
CA PRO A 314 -6.88 0.26 -14.22
C PRO A 314 -7.67 -1.01 -13.91
N VAL A 315 -6.99 -2.00 -13.34
CA VAL A 315 -7.65 -3.20 -12.80
C VAL A 315 -8.63 -2.76 -11.71
N LYS A 316 -9.88 -3.20 -11.80
CA LYS A 316 -10.95 -2.83 -10.86
C LYS A 316 -11.56 -4.08 -10.25
N LYS A 317 -11.87 -4.00 -8.96
CA LYS A 317 -12.71 -5.00 -8.29
C LYS A 317 -14.16 -4.72 -8.63
N ALA A 318 -14.87 -5.71 -9.15
CA ALA A 318 -16.27 -5.53 -9.52
C ALA A 318 -17.12 -5.19 -8.29
N THR A 319 -17.96 -4.16 -8.39
CA THR A 319 -18.99 -3.89 -7.37
C THR A 319 -19.81 -5.16 -7.07
N GLN A 320 -20.11 -5.93 -8.13
CA GLN A 320 -20.67 -7.27 -8.02
C GLN A 320 -20.13 -8.16 -9.15
N MET A 321 -19.76 -9.39 -8.79
CA MET A 321 -19.46 -10.45 -9.76
C MET A 321 -20.16 -11.75 -9.35
N LEU A 322 -20.91 -12.33 -10.29
CA LEU A 322 -21.58 -13.62 -10.13
C LEU A 322 -21.04 -14.61 -11.14
N VAL A 323 -20.53 -15.73 -10.63
CA VAL A 323 -20.10 -16.88 -11.45
C VAL A 323 -21.12 -18.00 -11.29
N VAL A 324 -21.73 -18.40 -12.40
CA VAL A 324 -22.71 -19.50 -12.47
C VAL A 324 -22.11 -20.64 -13.26
N ASP A 325 -21.65 -21.66 -12.53
CA ASP A 325 -21.18 -22.91 -13.09
C ASP A 325 -22.38 -23.85 -13.36
N SER A 326 -22.50 -24.29 -14.62
CA SER A 326 -23.60 -25.14 -15.07
C SER A 326 -23.45 -26.62 -14.70
N SER A 327 -22.27 -27.03 -14.25
CA SER A 327 -22.03 -28.36 -13.65
C SER A 327 -22.73 -28.49 -12.30
N LYS A 328 -22.90 -27.36 -11.58
CA LYS A 328 -23.58 -27.32 -10.28
C LYS A 328 -25.08 -27.52 -10.45
N GLN A 329 -25.62 -28.52 -9.75
CA GLN A 329 -27.01 -28.91 -9.91
C GLN A 329 -27.98 -27.78 -9.49
N GLY A 330 -28.91 -27.44 -10.38
CA GLY A 330 -30.01 -26.53 -10.11
C GLY A 330 -29.72 -25.03 -10.32
N THR A 331 -28.51 -24.67 -10.78
CA THR A 331 -28.15 -23.28 -11.13
C THR A 331 -28.82 -22.82 -12.43
N LEU A 332 -29.08 -23.74 -13.36
CA LEU A 332 -29.82 -23.50 -14.60
C LEU A 332 -31.12 -24.30 -14.63
N LYS A 333 -32.13 -23.75 -15.31
CA LYS A 333 -33.42 -24.41 -15.57
C LYS A 333 -33.71 -24.37 -17.06
N TYR A 334 -34.02 -25.54 -17.64
CA TYR A 334 -34.52 -25.64 -19.00
C TYR A 334 -36.01 -25.30 -19.04
N ASP A 335 -36.41 -24.49 -20.03
CA ASP A 335 -37.78 -24.14 -20.31
C ASP A 335 -38.25 -24.84 -21.60
N PRO A 336 -39.11 -25.87 -21.50
CA PRO A 336 -39.50 -26.67 -22.65
C PRO A 336 -40.41 -25.93 -23.64
N PHE A 337 -41.08 -24.85 -23.22
CA PHE A 337 -41.98 -24.09 -24.09
C PHE A 337 -41.19 -23.18 -25.04
N THR A 338 -40.17 -22.52 -24.51
CA THR A 338 -39.30 -21.64 -25.30
C THR A 338 -38.09 -22.38 -25.88
N LYS A 339 -37.83 -23.62 -25.44
CA LYS A 339 -36.64 -24.42 -25.76
C LYS A 339 -35.34 -23.70 -25.42
N THR A 340 -35.33 -23.04 -24.26
CA THR A 340 -34.16 -22.28 -23.79
C THR A 340 -33.76 -22.63 -22.37
N TRP A 341 -32.49 -22.42 -22.04
CA TRP A 341 -31.97 -22.43 -20.69
C TRP A 341 -32.05 -21.03 -20.08
N ARG A 342 -32.32 -20.99 -18.78
CA ARG A 342 -32.32 -19.75 -17.98
C ARG A 342 -31.63 -19.98 -16.64
N ILE A 343 -31.06 -18.92 -16.09
CA ILE A 343 -30.49 -18.95 -14.75
C ILE A 343 -31.60 -19.08 -13.71
N ASN A 344 -31.42 -20.01 -12.77
CA ASN A 344 -32.37 -20.26 -11.70
C ASN A 344 -32.15 -19.28 -10.55
N THR A 345 -32.69 -18.08 -10.68
CA THR A 345 -32.56 -17.00 -9.69
C THR A 345 -33.18 -17.29 -8.32
N SER A 346 -33.99 -18.35 -8.17
CA SER A 346 -34.53 -18.79 -6.88
C SER A 346 -33.51 -19.53 -6.01
N LYS A 347 -32.44 -20.05 -6.63
CA LYS A 347 -31.36 -20.79 -5.96
C LYS A 347 -30.11 -19.94 -5.73
N LEU A 348 -30.08 -18.72 -6.27
CA LEU A 348 -28.97 -17.80 -6.15
C LEU A 348 -29.34 -16.67 -5.18
N LYS A 349 -28.44 -16.37 -4.24
CA LYS A 349 -28.55 -15.20 -3.37
C LYS A 349 -28.08 -13.98 -4.16
N LEU A 350 -29.01 -13.39 -4.90
CA LEU A 350 -28.77 -12.18 -5.71
C LEU A 350 -29.49 -11.00 -5.09
N ASP A 351 -28.89 -9.81 -5.17
CA ASP A 351 -29.63 -8.59 -4.90
C ASP A 351 -30.76 -8.40 -5.95
N PRO A 352 -31.78 -7.58 -5.64
CA PRO A 352 -32.93 -7.41 -6.53
C PRO A 352 -32.60 -6.89 -7.93
N PHE A 353 -31.59 -6.01 -8.06
CA PHE A 353 -31.22 -5.41 -9.33
C PHE A 353 -30.55 -6.44 -10.24
N LEU A 354 -29.54 -7.15 -9.73
CA LEU A 354 -28.89 -8.22 -10.48
C LEU A 354 -29.91 -9.30 -10.82
N LYS A 355 -30.74 -9.73 -9.85
CA LYS A 355 -31.79 -10.72 -10.07
C LYS A 355 -32.72 -10.36 -11.23
N ALA A 356 -33.11 -9.09 -11.36
CA ALA A 356 -33.95 -8.61 -12.45
C ALA A 356 -33.22 -8.69 -13.81
N GLN A 357 -31.95 -8.28 -13.87
CA GLN A 357 -31.13 -8.41 -15.08
C GLN A 357 -30.98 -9.87 -15.49
N VAL A 358 -30.61 -10.74 -14.55
CA VAL A 358 -30.30 -12.15 -14.85
C VAL A 358 -31.54 -12.91 -15.31
N ALA A 359 -32.72 -12.55 -14.80
CA ALA A 359 -33.98 -13.20 -15.14
C ALA A 359 -34.39 -13.04 -16.62
N MET A 360 -33.79 -12.11 -17.35
CA MET A 360 -34.10 -11.86 -18.76
C MET A 360 -33.28 -12.74 -19.71
N TYR A 361 -32.10 -13.22 -19.30
CA TYR A 361 -31.24 -13.99 -20.21
C TYR A 361 -31.81 -15.38 -20.53
N ARG A 362 -31.75 -15.74 -21.80
CA ARG A 362 -32.18 -17.02 -22.35
C ARG A 362 -31.10 -17.53 -23.28
N PHE A 363 -30.76 -18.80 -23.16
CA PHE A 363 -29.73 -19.44 -23.96
C PHE A 363 -30.35 -20.60 -24.75
N SER A 364 -30.13 -20.64 -26.06
CA SER A 364 -30.59 -21.76 -26.90
C SER A 364 -29.87 -23.06 -26.56
N GLU A 365 -28.63 -22.96 -26.09
CA GLU A 365 -27.81 -24.07 -25.64
C GLU A 365 -27.51 -23.96 -24.15
N LYS A 366 -27.09 -25.05 -23.52
CA LYS A 366 -26.71 -25.04 -22.10
C LYS A 366 -25.31 -24.42 -21.99
N PRO A 367 -25.16 -23.21 -21.41
CA PRO A 367 -23.84 -22.59 -21.21
C PRO A 367 -23.00 -23.40 -20.21
N GLY A 368 -21.67 -23.35 -20.33
CA GLY A 368 -20.72 -23.98 -19.41
C GLY A 368 -20.59 -23.17 -18.12
N VAL A 369 -19.95 -22.02 -18.22
CA VAL A 369 -19.84 -21.01 -17.14
C VAL A 369 -20.49 -19.71 -17.62
N ILE A 370 -21.20 -19.02 -16.72
CA ILE A 370 -21.74 -17.67 -16.97
C ILE A 370 -21.16 -16.73 -15.93
N ILE A 371 -20.56 -15.64 -16.38
CA ILE A 371 -19.99 -14.60 -15.52
C ILE A 371 -20.78 -13.32 -15.76
N LEU A 372 -21.32 -12.75 -14.69
CA LEU A 372 -21.98 -11.46 -14.73
C LEU A 372 -21.15 -10.48 -13.91
N ILE A 373 -20.83 -9.34 -14.52
CA ILE A 373 -20.05 -8.27 -13.90
C ILE A 373 -20.89 -7.01 -13.89
N PHE A 374 -20.96 -6.38 -12.73
CA PHE A 374 -21.45 -5.03 -12.57
C PHE A 374 -20.42 -4.21 -11.79
N HIS A 375 -20.09 -3.04 -12.31
CA HIS A 375 -19.17 -2.11 -11.68
C HIS A 375 -19.65 -0.67 -11.83
N GLN A 376 -19.46 0.12 -10.79
CA GLN A 376 -19.69 1.55 -10.81
C GLN A 376 -18.71 2.26 -9.89
N ASP A 377 -17.89 3.13 -10.46
CA ASP A 377 -17.11 4.13 -9.73
C ASP A 377 -17.19 5.49 -10.45
N GLU A 378 -16.37 6.44 -10.02
CA GLU A 378 -16.29 7.80 -10.59
C GLU A 378 -15.70 7.87 -12.00
N GLU A 379 -15.09 6.79 -12.48
CA GLU A 379 -14.38 6.70 -13.75
C GLU A 379 -15.13 5.81 -14.77
N LEU A 380 -15.72 4.70 -14.31
CA LEU A 380 -16.27 3.64 -15.13
C LEU A 380 -17.57 3.08 -14.55
N ILE A 381 -18.61 3.03 -15.38
CA ILE A 381 -19.81 2.23 -15.14
C ILE A 381 -19.82 1.09 -16.15
N LEU A 382 -19.79 -0.16 -15.69
CA LEU A 382 -19.68 -1.33 -16.56
C LEU A 382 -20.70 -2.41 -16.20
N SER A 383 -21.33 -2.99 -17.22
CA SER A 383 -22.17 -4.18 -17.12
C SER A 383 -21.75 -5.18 -18.19
N ALA A 384 -21.40 -6.40 -17.79
CA ALA A 384 -20.99 -7.45 -18.71
C ALA A 384 -21.67 -8.79 -18.42
N ILE A 385 -21.90 -9.55 -19.50
CA ILE A 385 -22.17 -10.99 -19.46
C ILE A 385 -21.13 -11.69 -20.31
N ALA A 386 -20.41 -12.63 -19.72
CA ALA A 386 -19.47 -13.51 -20.37
C ALA A 386 -19.92 -14.98 -20.22
N ILE A 387 -19.75 -15.77 -21.27
CA ILE A 387 -20.16 -17.17 -21.32
C ILE A 387 -19.02 -17.99 -21.92
N ASP A 388 -18.57 -18.99 -21.18
CA ASP A 388 -17.38 -19.77 -21.52
C ASP A 388 -17.70 -21.25 -21.87
N GLU A 389 -16.67 -21.97 -22.33
CA GLU A 389 -16.50 -23.39 -22.70
C GLU A 389 -17.12 -23.84 -24.02
N LYS A 390 -18.27 -23.28 -24.39
CA LYS A 390 -19.01 -23.74 -25.59
C LYS A 390 -19.48 -22.63 -26.50
N ILE A 391 -19.79 -21.49 -25.91
CA ILE A 391 -20.33 -20.35 -26.64
C ILE A 391 -19.22 -19.35 -26.88
N ASP A 392 -18.30 -19.15 -25.93
CA ASP A 392 -17.23 -18.14 -25.99
C ASP A 392 -17.77 -16.78 -26.44
N PHE A 393 -18.57 -16.18 -25.57
CA PHE A 393 -19.35 -14.99 -25.90
C PHE A 393 -19.28 -13.98 -24.78
N CYS A 394 -18.99 -12.73 -25.15
CA CYS A 394 -19.05 -11.61 -24.24
C CYS A 394 -19.85 -10.45 -24.83
N LEU A 395 -20.72 -9.89 -24.00
CA LEU A 395 -21.35 -8.61 -24.24
C LEU A 395 -21.07 -7.69 -23.06
N THR A 396 -20.37 -6.60 -23.33
CA THR A 396 -20.06 -5.57 -22.32
C THR A 396 -20.58 -4.21 -22.78
N LEU A 397 -21.19 -3.49 -21.85
CA LEU A 397 -21.53 -2.07 -21.98
C LEU A 397 -20.74 -1.31 -20.92
N ALA A 398 -19.93 -0.36 -21.35
CA ALA A 398 -19.01 0.39 -20.50
C ALA A 398 -19.16 1.90 -20.76
N ASN A 399 -19.39 2.70 -19.72
CA ASN A 399 -19.42 4.15 -19.80
C ASN A 399 -18.19 4.73 -19.11
N ASP A 400 -17.33 5.38 -19.88
CA ASP A 400 -16.25 6.24 -19.40
C ASP A 400 -16.87 7.54 -18.88
N VAL A 401 -17.00 7.66 -17.56
CA VAL A 401 -17.71 8.76 -16.89
C VAL A 401 -16.99 10.08 -17.13
N GLN A 402 -15.66 10.06 -17.10
CA GLN A 402 -14.83 11.25 -17.30
C GLN A 402 -14.86 11.74 -18.75
N ALA A 403 -14.78 10.81 -19.72
CA ALA A 403 -14.84 11.17 -21.14
C ALA A 403 -16.27 11.39 -21.66
N MET A 404 -17.29 11.08 -20.85
CA MET A 404 -18.71 11.04 -21.23
C MET A 404 -18.96 10.21 -22.49
N LYS A 405 -18.33 9.03 -22.59
CA LYS A 405 -18.41 8.15 -23.76
C LYS A 405 -18.83 6.74 -23.37
N ALA A 406 -19.71 6.17 -24.18
CA ALA A 406 -20.12 4.77 -24.07
C ALA A 406 -19.35 3.91 -25.05
N TYR A 407 -18.96 2.72 -24.59
CA TYR A 407 -18.25 1.69 -25.33
C TYR A 407 -19.04 0.40 -25.21
N MET A 408 -18.92 -0.42 -26.24
CA MET A 408 -19.54 -1.72 -26.31
C MET A 408 -18.52 -2.71 -26.82
N LEU A 409 -18.44 -3.87 -26.17
CA LEU A 409 -17.69 -5.02 -26.62
C LEU A 409 -18.71 -6.09 -27.01
N ILE A 410 -18.60 -6.61 -28.23
CA ILE A 410 -19.34 -7.78 -28.67
C ILE A 410 -18.32 -8.79 -29.18
N ASP A 411 -17.97 -9.71 -28.30
CA ASP A 411 -17.21 -10.89 -28.68
C ASP A 411 -18.22 -11.97 -29.09
N LYS A 412 -18.07 -12.46 -30.31
CA LYS A 412 -19.07 -13.33 -30.93
C LYS A 412 -18.70 -14.79 -30.72
N PRO A 413 -19.69 -15.68 -30.64
CA PRO A 413 -19.41 -17.10 -30.47
C PRO A 413 -18.46 -17.65 -31.53
N GLY A 414 -17.32 -18.17 -31.10
CA GLY A 414 -16.27 -18.69 -31.96
C GLY A 414 -15.20 -19.43 -31.15
N VAL A 415 -14.49 -20.38 -31.76
CA VAL A 415 -13.30 -20.99 -31.13
C VAL A 415 -12.17 -19.99 -31.32
N GLU A 416 -12.04 -19.01 -30.42
CA GLU A 416 -10.78 -18.28 -30.32
C GLU A 416 -9.73 -19.30 -29.85
N ASN A 417 -8.55 -19.31 -30.49
CA ASN A 417 -7.54 -20.32 -30.19
C ASN A 417 -7.18 -20.24 -28.71
N PRO A 418 -7.08 -21.37 -27.98
CA PRO A 418 -6.59 -21.32 -26.60
C PRO A 418 -5.25 -20.58 -26.57
N PRO A 419 -4.98 -19.79 -25.52
CA PRO A 419 -3.69 -19.13 -25.36
C PRO A 419 -2.58 -20.17 -25.49
N MET A 420 -1.55 -19.85 -26.30
CA MET A 420 -0.36 -20.68 -26.47
C MET A 420 0.47 -20.74 -25.19
#